data_AF-A0A7I4Z627-F1
#
_entry.id   AF-A0A7I4Z627-F1
#
_cell.length_a   1.000
_cell.length_b   1.000
_cell.length_c   1.000
_cell.angle_alpha   90.00
_cell.angle_beta   90.00
_cell.angle_gamma   90.00
#
_symmetry.space_group_name_H-M   'P 1'
#
loop_
_entity.id
_entity.type
_entity.pdbx_description
1 polymer ?
#
loop_
_entity_poly.entity_id
_entity_poly.type
_entity_poly.pdbx_seq_one_letter_code
_entity_poly.pdbx_strand_id
1 'polypeptide(L)'
;MKRKSDEELRENSPKVQILSDDDYMDRLIREDDWNDHQFATGERDEKSRCQQYIAMQKCTRKDDRNKDQSKTSNAEQSPQGKQERPTLNYTRPYDRSRPSPDYTRQYDRSNQSTVSRREQSPSREMKRLERDLYALREGLRRLPQRRIGERSREAGVCAFCKVRNDHFSDSCPKCIEGDQRFKITMREGICQYCLRKCNKRADECRQVNEQCWYCSIVRNSVLDFIIPDDDGHHHALCSVPDSEDRIRHAIWNLISRRLRHDLQVKRSKILTIYNPQVWCVCMYVCMYVCMFNGKISTT
;
A
#
# COMPACT_ATOMS: atom_id res chain seq x y z
N MET A 1 -48.64 58.20 10.00
CA MET A 1 -47.60 57.15 10.13
C MET A 1 -46.56 57.37 9.04
N LYS A 2 -45.30 57.62 9.43
CA LYS A 2 -44.21 58.14 8.57
C LYS A 2 -43.58 57.02 7.74
N ARG A 3 -43.42 57.26 6.44
CA ARG A 3 -42.64 56.44 5.50
C ARG A 3 -41.16 56.60 5.82
N LYS A 4 -40.45 55.48 6.09
CA LYS A 4 -38.99 55.44 6.18
C LYS A 4 -38.41 55.48 4.76
N SER A 5 -37.40 56.30 4.57
CA SER A 5 -36.70 56.60 3.31
C SER A 5 -35.69 55.50 2.94
N ASP A 6 -35.62 55.19 1.64
CA ASP A 6 -34.81 54.13 1.01
C ASP A 6 -33.31 54.45 0.86
N GLU A 7 -32.75 55.33 1.70
CA GLU A 7 -31.41 55.91 1.50
C GLU A 7 -30.28 55.21 2.28
N GLU A 8 -30.58 54.21 3.13
CA GLU A 8 -29.58 53.55 3.99
C GLU A 8 -28.99 52.22 3.44
N LEU A 9 -29.33 51.80 2.22
CA LEU A 9 -28.88 50.51 1.68
C LEU A 9 -27.62 50.58 0.78
N ARG A 10 -26.95 51.74 0.67
CA ARG A 10 -25.87 51.92 -0.32
C ARG A 10 -24.43 51.91 0.22
N GLU A 11 -24.19 51.73 1.52
CA GLU A 11 -22.83 51.81 2.08
C GLU A 11 -22.13 50.47 2.38
N ASN A 12 -22.78 49.32 2.24
CA ASN A 12 -22.15 48.01 2.46
C ASN A 12 -21.64 47.35 1.16
N SER A 13 -20.91 48.11 0.34
CA SER A 13 -20.13 47.50 -0.75
C SER A 13 -18.76 47.08 -0.20
N PRO A 14 -18.38 45.78 -0.28
CA PRO A 14 -17.10 45.32 0.23
C PRO A 14 -15.97 46.05 -0.50
N LYS A 15 -15.20 46.84 0.26
CA LYS A 15 -14.00 47.50 -0.25
C LYS A 15 -13.01 46.42 -0.65
N VAL A 16 -12.89 46.16 -1.94
CA VAL A 16 -11.86 45.31 -2.52
C VAL A 16 -10.53 46.03 -2.28
N GLN A 17 -9.82 45.62 -1.24
CA GLN A 17 -8.45 46.06 -1.00
C GLN A 17 -7.58 45.40 -2.06
N ILE A 18 -7.13 46.19 -3.03
CA ILE A 18 -6.11 45.76 -3.99
C ILE A 18 -4.82 45.66 -3.20
N LEU A 19 -4.43 44.44 -2.87
CA LEU A 19 -3.13 44.15 -2.27
C LEU A 19 -2.04 44.40 -3.30
N SER A 20 -0.87 44.85 -2.83
CA SER A 20 0.33 44.87 -3.67
C SER A 20 0.73 43.43 -4.01
N ASP A 21 1.39 43.23 -5.16
CA ASP A 21 1.83 41.90 -5.59
C ASP A 21 2.72 41.23 -4.53
N ASP A 22 3.52 42.00 -3.79
CA ASP A 22 4.36 41.48 -2.71
C ASP A 22 3.53 40.98 -1.51
N ASP A 23 2.50 41.74 -1.09
CA ASP A 23 1.60 41.32 0.00
C ASP A 23 0.75 40.11 -0.40
N TYR A 24 0.39 39.99 -1.68
CA TYR A 24 -0.32 38.83 -2.22
C TYR A 24 0.55 37.57 -2.16
N MET A 25 1.82 37.68 -2.55
CA MET A 25 2.77 36.56 -2.50
C MET A 25 3.08 36.15 -1.05
N ASP A 26 3.22 37.11 -0.14
CA ASP A 26 3.44 36.84 1.28
C ASP A 26 2.25 36.14 1.94
N ARG A 27 1.03 36.45 1.49
CA ARG A 27 -0.20 35.81 1.98
C ARG A 27 -0.32 34.37 1.49
N LEU A 28 0.04 34.10 0.23
CA LEU A 28 0.10 32.75 -0.34
C LEU A 28 1.07 31.85 0.44
N ILE A 29 2.24 32.37 0.80
CA ILE A 29 3.24 31.61 1.58
C ILE A 29 2.71 31.28 2.98
N ARG A 30 1.96 32.19 3.63
CA ARG A 30 1.41 31.96 4.98
C ARG A 30 0.17 31.07 5.01
N GLU A 31 -0.64 31.06 3.96
CA GLU A 31 -1.85 30.23 3.90
C GLU A 31 -1.55 28.76 3.61
N ASP A 32 -0.41 28.43 2.98
CA ASP A 32 0.03 27.04 2.76
C ASP A 32 0.62 26.36 4.01
N ASP A 33 1.05 27.12 5.04
CA ASP A 33 1.63 26.57 6.28
C ASP A 33 0.59 26.04 7.29
N TRP A 34 -0.70 26.33 7.10
CA TRP A 34 -1.76 25.88 8.02
C TRP A 34 -2.27 24.46 7.78
N ASN A 35 -1.79 23.77 6.73
CA ASN A 35 -2.22 22.39 6.43
C ASN A 35 -1.25 21.30 6.93
N ASP A 36 -0.07 21.65 7.43
CA ASP A 36 0.92 20.68 7.93
C ASP A 36 0.86 20.45 9.45
N HIS A 37 0.17 21.31 10.22
CA HIS A 37 0.07 21.14 11.67
C HIS A 37 -0.87 20.02 12.13
N GLN A 38 -1.74 19.49 11.26
CA GLN A 38 -2.59 18.35 11.61
C GLN A 38 -1.90 16.97 11.44
N PHE A 39 -0.72 16.91 10.83
CA PHE A 39 0.06 15.67 10.68
C PHE A 39 1.19 15.53 11.71
N ALA A 40 1.67 16.62 12.31
CA ALA A 40 2.81 16.59 13.23
C ALA A 40 2.54 15.85 14.55
N THR A 41 1.29 15.80 15.02
CA THR A 41 0.92 15.07 16.24
C THR A 41 0.65 13.58 15.98
N GLY A 42 0.42 13.16 14.73
CA GLY A 42 0.24 11.75 14.35
C GLY A 42 1.54 11.01 14.02
N GLU A 43 2.57 11.71 13.53
CA GLU A 43 3.85 11.07 13.14
C GLU A 43 4.59 10.40 14.31
N ARG A 44 4.47 10.94 15.53
CA ARG A 44 5.17 10.41 16.70
C ARG A 44 4.54 9.07 17.15
N ASP A 45 3.22 8.96 17.02
CA ASP A 45 2.47 7.73 17.32
C ASP A 45 2.60 6.69 16.19
N GLU A 46 2.72 7.12 14.94
CA GLU A 46 2.85 6.21 13.79
C GLU A 46 4.28 5.64 13.65
N LYS A 47 5.32 6.42 13.96
CA LYS A 47 6.69 5.89 14.12
C LYS A 47 6.78 4.89 15.28
N SER A 48 6.08 5.15 16.39
CA SER A 48 6.01 4.25 17.53
C SER A 48 5.31 2.93 17.17
N ARG A 49 4.15 2.97 16.49
CA ARG A 49 3.44 1.78 15.98
C ARG A 49 4.28 0.98 14.98
N CYS A 50 4.99 1.64 14.07
CA CYS A 50 5.83 0.98 13.08
C CYS A 50 7.07 0.31 13.72
N GLN A 51 7.70 0.95 14.71
CA GLN A 51 8.78 0.34 15.49
C GLN A 51 8.29 -0.85 16.33
N GLN A 52 7.10 -0.75 16.92
CA GLN A 52 6.48 -1.84 17.67
C GLN A 52 6.17 -3.06 16.78
N TYR A 53 5.75 -2.83 15.54
CA TYR A 53 5.53 -3.88 14.53
C TYR A 53 6.84 -4.58 14.11
N ILE A 54 7.93 -3.81 13.92
CA ILE A 54 9.27 -4.37 13.63
C ILE A 54 9.79 -5.20 14.82
N ALA A 55 9.53 -4.77 16.06
CA ALA A 55 9.91 -5.51 17.26
C ALA A 55 9.14 -6.85 17.38
N MET A 56 7.83 -6.86 17.10
CA MET A 56 7.01 -8.08 17.09
C MET A 56 7.49 -9.12 16.08
N GLN A 57 7.87 -8.70 14.87
CA GLN A 57 8.39 -9.63 13.84
C GLN A 57 9.77 -10.22 14.19
N LYS A 58 10.56 -9.55 15.05
CA LYS A 58 11.86 -10.06 15.50
C LYS A 58 11.74 -11.09 16.62
N CYS A 59 10.68 -11.04 17.43
CA CYS A 59 10.46 -12.00 18.51
C CYS A 59 9.94 -13.35 17.97
N THR A 60 9.08 -13.36 16.95
CA THR A 60 8.53 -14.62 16.38
C THR A 60 9.56 -15.48 15.64
N ARG A 61 10.74 -14.95 15.30
CA ARG A 61 11.81 -15.71 14.64
C ARG A 61 12.72 -16.49 15.59
N LYS A 62 12.64 -16.27 16.91
CA LYS A 62 13.53 -16.93 17.88
C LYS A 62 12.97 -18.24 18.44
N ASP A 63 11.67 -18.46 18.38
CA ASP A 63 11.03 -19.62 19.01
C ASP A 63 10.94 -20.85 18.09
N ASP A 64 11.04 -20.68 16.77
CA ASP A 64 10.94 -21.80 15.82
C ASP A 64 12.23 -22.62 15.67
N ARG A 65 13.37 -22.15 16.23
CA ARG A 65 14.65 -22.87 16.11
C ARG A 65 14.83 -24.03 17.11
N ASN A 66 13.89 -24.25 18.03
CA ASN A 66 14.09 -25.16 19.15
C ASN A 66 13.10 -26.35 19.22
N LYS A 67 12.35 -26.65 18.14
CA LYS A 67 11.27 -27.67 18.18
C LYS A 67 11.44 -28.88 17.26
N ASP A 68 12.56 -29.01 16.54
CA ASP A 68 12.78 -30.08 15.56
C ASP A 68 13.59 -31.30 16.07
N GLN A 69 13.85 -31.44 17.37
CA GLN A 69 14.67 -32.57 17.89
C GLN A 69 13.93 -33.66 18.67
N SER A 70 12.59 -33.70 18.68
CA SER A 70 11.91 -34.78 19.39
C SER A 70 10.60 -35.18 18.73
N LYS A 71 10.64 -36.25 17.93
CA LYS A 71 9.74 -37.42 18.04
C LYS A 71 9.92 -38.39 16.86
N THR A 72 10.69 -39.44 17.10
CA THR A 72 10.62 -40.73 16.40
C THR A 72 10.03 -41.78 17.35
N SER A 73 9.42 -42.81 16.72
CA SER A 73 8.90 -44.08 17.25
C SER A 73 7.68 -44.04 18.20
N ASN A 74 6.51 -44.43 17.69
CA ASN A 74 5.98 -45.79 17.91
C ASN A 74 4.68 -46.03 17.13
N ALA A 75 4.60 -47.20 16.52
CA ALA A 75 3.46 -47.72 15.76
C ALA A 75 2.97 -49.00 16.45
N GLU A 76 1.66 -49.16 16.59
CA GLU A 76 0.90 -50.42 16.81
C GLU A 76 -0.60 -50.04 16.78
N GLN A 77 -1.34 -50.28 15.69
CA GLN A 77 -2.11 -51.46 15.29
C GLN A 77 -3.49 -51.66 15.96
N SER A 78 -4.53 -51.72 15.09
CA SER A 78 -5.84 -52.42 15.18
C SER A 78 -7.11 -51.60 15.52
N PRO A 79 -8.36 -52.07 15.22
CA PRO A 79 -8.93 -52.13 13.86
C PRO A 79 -10.35 -51.52 13.70
N GLN A 80 -10.66 -51.17 12.44
CA GLN A 80 -11.96 -51.22 11.73
C GLN A 80 -13.26 -50.70 12.38
N GLY A 81 -13.71 -49.54 11.89
CA GLY A 81 -15.11 -49.11 11.85
C GLY A 81 -15.32 -48.16 10.67
N LYS A 82 -15.65 -48.70 9.49
CA LYS A 82 -15.83 -47.95 8.25
C LYS A 82 -17.19 -47.22 8.26
N GLN A 83 -17.15 -45.90 8.39
CA GLN A 83 -18.15 -45.02 7.77
C GLN A 83 -17.45 -44.23 6.68
N GLU A 84 -17.72 -44.60 5.43
CA GLU A 84 -17.19 -43.96 4.23
C GLU A 84 -17.76 -42.53 4.14
N ARG A 85 -16.97 -41.57 4.61
CA ARG A 85 -17.15 -40.16 4.30
C ARG A 85 -16.58 -39.93 2.90
N PRO A 86 -17.31 -39.27 1.96
CA PRO A 86 -16.76 -38.97 0.65
C PRO A 86 -15.53 -38.07 0.80
N THR A 87 -14.34 -38.63 0.57
CA THR A 87 -13.09 -37.88 0.50
C THR A 87 -13.08 -37.09 -0.81
N LEU A 88 -13.54 -35.85 -0.74
CA LEU A 88 -13.30 -34.84 -1.77
C LEU A 88 -11.79 -34.62 -1.87
N ASN A 89 -11.16 -35.23 -2.88
CA ASN A 89 -9.80 -34.94 -3.32
C ASN A 89 -9.73 -33.51 -3.87
N TYR A 90 -9.64 -32.53 -2.98
CA TYR A 90 -9.22 -31.16 -3.32
C TYR A 90 -7.69 -31.11 -3.31
N THR A 91 -7.07 -31.68 -4.34
CA THR A 91 -5.61 -31.58 -4.55
C THR A 91 -5.24 -30.18 -5.04
N ARG A 92 -5.25 -29.22 -4.11
CA ARG A 92 -4.26 -28.14 -4.08
C ARG A 92 -4.02 -27.81 -2.61
N PRO A 93 -2.99 -28.42 -1.98
CA PRO A 93 -2.64 -28.08 -0.61
C PRO A 93 -2.28 -26.59 -0.59
N TYR A 94 -3.11 -25.78 0.06
CA TYR A 94 -2.70 -24.45 0.47
C TYR A 94 -1.51 -24.63 1.41
N ASP A 95 -0.31 -24.48 0.87
CA ASP A 95 0.94 -24.59 1.61
C ASP A 95 0.93 -23.54 2.74
N ARG A 96 0.75 -24.02 3.97
CA ARG A 96 0.74 -23.22 5.20
C ARG A 96 2.08 -22.55 5.48
N SER A 97 3.11 -22.85 4.70
CA SER A 97 4.48 -22.36 4.87
C SER A 97 4.81 -21.18 3.97
N ARG A 98 3.86 -20.65 3.18
CA ARG A 98 4.13 -19.52 2.28
C ARG A 98 4.54 -18.31 3.12
N PRO A 99 5.80 -17.83 3.00
CA PRO A 99 6.24 -16.63 3.71
C PRO A 99 5.27 -15.48 3.41
N SER A 100 5.07 -14.59 4.38
CA SER A 100 4.37 -13.31 4.16
C SER A 100 4.78 -12.78 2.78
N PRO A 101 3.85 -12.63 1.82
CA PRO A 101 4.20 -12.25 0.46
C PRO A 101 5.08 -11.01 0.54
N ASP A 102 6.24 -11.03 -0.14
CA ASP A 102 7.04 -9.83 -0.31
C ASP A 102 6.27 -8.90 -1.26
N TYR A 103 5.32 -8.16 -0.67
CA TYR A 103 4.37 -7.31 -1.37
C TYR A 103 5.08 -6.25 -2.23
N THR A 104 6.29 -5.87 -1.82
CA THR A 104 7.19 -4.98 -2.58
C THR A 104 7.48 -5.53 -3.97
N ARG A 105 7.79 -6.83 -4.05
CA ARG A 105 8.15 -7.49 -5.31
C ARG A 105 6.95 -7.63 -6.25
N GLN A 106 5.74 -7.75 -5.72
CA GLN A 106 4.52 -7.84 -6.53
C GLN A 106 4.19 -6.48 -7.15
N TYR A 107 4.22 -5.40 -6.37
CA TYR A 107 4.04 -4.04 -6.90
C TYR A 107 5.12 -3.68 -7.95
N ASP A 108 6.39 -3.95 -7.63
CA ASP A 108 7.50 -3.67 -8.54
C ASP A 108 7.37 -4.45 -9.85
N ARG A 109 6.91 -5.71 -9.81
CA ARG A 109 6.72 -6.54 -11.00
C ARG A 109 5.58 -6.04 -11.89
N SER A 110 4.45 -5.65 -11.30
CA SER A 110 3.32 -5.11 -12.05
C SER A 110 3.64 -3.76 -12.71
N ASN A 111 4.53 -2.97 -12.11
CA ASN A 111 4.92 -1.66 -12.63
C ASN A 111 6.14 -1.74 -13.59
N GLN A 112 7.03 -2.73 -13.45
CA GLN A 112 8.22 -2.87 -14.31
C GLN A 112 7.91 -3.40 -15.72
N SER A 113 6.80 -4.12 -15.92
CA SER A 113 6.44 -4.74 -17.20
C SER A 113 6.17 -3.74 -18.34
N THR A 114 5.97 -2.45 -18.05
CA THR A 114 5.62 -1.44 -19.05
C THR A 114 6.76 -0.50 -19.47
N VAL A 115 7.95 -0.59 -18.84
CA VAL A 115 9.03 0.39 -19.07
C VAL A 115 10.27 -0.25 -19.68
N SER A 116 10.49 -0.01 -20.98
CA SER A 116 11.72 -0.38 -21.69
C SER A 116 12.96 0.18 -20.98
N ARG A 117 13.97 -0.67 -20.76
CA ARG A 117 15.19 -0.42 -19.97
C ARG A 117 16.12 0.65 -20.55
N ARG A 118 15.85 1.16 -21.76
CA ARG A 118 16.80 1.96 -22.55
C ARG A 118 16.83 3.47 -22.28
N GLU A 119 15.91 4.06 -21.51
CA GLU A 119 15.86 5.54 -21.36
C GLU A 119 15.37 6.07 -20.01
N GLN A 120 15.92 5.59 -18.90
CA GLN A 120 15.66 6.21 -17.59
C GLN A 120 16.73 7.27 -17.30
N SER A 121 16.51 8.49 -17.82
CA SER A 121 17.23 9.63 -17.26
C SER A 121 16.81 9.81 -15.79
N PRO A 122 17.71 10.23 -14.88
CA PRO A 122 17.37 10.42 -13.46
C PRO A 122 16.15 11.32 -13.24
N SER A 123 15.92 12.29 -14.13
CA SER A 123 14.73 13.16 -14.10
C SER A 123 13.43 12.41 -14.42
N ARG A 124 13.44 11.49 -15.39
CA ARG A 124 12.26 10.67 -15.73
C ARG A 124 11.91 9.67 -14.62
N GLU A 125 12.92 9.10 -13.95
CA GLU A 125 12.70 8.20 -12.81
C GLU A 125 12.04 8.94 -11.64
N MET A 126 12.53 10.13 -11.29
CA MET A 126 11.93 10.95 -10.23
C MET A 126 10.45 11.26 -10.50
N LYS A 127 10.13 11.73 -11.72
CA LYS A 127 8.74 12.00 -12.14
C LYS A 127 7.86 10.75 -12.11
N ARG A 128 8.43 9.57 -12.35
CA ARG A 128 7.70 8.30 -12.24
C ARG A 128 7.38 7.98 -10.78
N LEU A 129 8.36 8.06 -9.88
CA LEU A 129 8.16 7.82 -8.46
C LEU A 129 7.10 8.77 -7.86
N GLU A 130 7.12 10.04 -8.26
CA GLU A 130 6.13 11.03 -7.81
C GLU A 130 4.72 10.69 -8.29
N ARG A 131 4.55 10.31 -9.56
CA ARG A 131 3.26 9.85 -10.10
C ARG A 131 2.77 8.60 -9.40
N ASP A 132 3.64 7.62 -9.18
CA ASP A 132 3.30 6.36 -8.52
C ASP A 132 2.89 6.59 -7.05
N LEU A 133 3.61 7.48 -6.35
CA LEU A 133 3.26 7.92 -4.98
C LEU A 133 1.91 8.60 -4.92
N TYR A 134 1.65 9.54 -5.83
CA TYR A 134 0.37 10.23 -5.93
C TYR A 134 -0.76 9.23 -6.20
N ALA A 135 -0.57 8.34 -7.18
CA ALA A 135 -1.56 7.33 -7.53
C ALA A 135 -1.87 6.39 -6.36
N LEU A 136 -0.85 5.89 -5.64
CA LEU A 136 -1.07 5.03 -4.47
C LEU A 136 -1.80 5.77 -3.33
N ARG A 137 -1.44 7.03 -3.07
CA ARG A 137 -2.12 7.86 -2.05
C ARG A 137 -3.58 8.10 -2.41
N GLU A 138 -3.88 8.37 -3.68
CA GLU A 138 -5.25 8.55 -4.16
C GLU A 138 -6.03 7.23 -4.13
N GLY A 139 -5.39 6.13 -4.54
CA GLY A 139 -5.96 4.78 -4.44
C GLY A 139 -6.31 4.42 -3.01
N LEU A 140 -5.44 4.73 -2.05
CA LEU A 140 -5.68 4.51 -0.62
C LEU A 140 -6.94 5.24 -0.13
N ARG A 141 -7.11 6.51 -0.51
CA ARG A 141 -8.30 7.31 -0.14
C ARG A 141 -9.59 6.75 -0.73
N ARG A 142 -9.52 6.11 -1.90
CA ARG A 142 -10.68 5.55 -2.62
C ARG A 142 -10.85 4.05 -2.40
N LEU A 143 -10.09 3.45 -1.48
CA LEU A 143 -10.14 2.01 -1.23
C LEU A 143 -11.56 1.64 -0.76
N PRO A 144 -12.25 0.68 -1.41
CA PRO A 144 -13.60 0.32 -1.03
C PRO A 144 -13.60 -0.28 0.38
N GLN A 145 -14.46 0.27 1.23
CA GLN A 145 -14.59 -0.15 2.61
C GLN A 145 -15.75 -1.14 2.78
N ARG A 146 -15.52 -2.14 3.62
CA ARG A 146 -16.56 -3.11 4.00
C ARG A 146 -17.49 -2.49 5.04
N ARG A 147 -18.79 -2.65 4.87
CA ARG A 147 -19.82 -2.13 5.80
C ARG A 147 -20.03 -3.08 6.97
N ILE A 148 -19.10 -3.10 7.92
CA ILE A 148 -19.17 -3.96 9.10
C ILE A 148 -20.36 -3.57 9.99
N GLY A 149 -21.15 -4.58 10.39
CA GLY A 149 -22.29 -4.40 11.29
C GLY A 149 -23.56 -3.84 10.62
N GLU A 150 -23.57 -3.67 9.29
CA GLU A 150 -24.79 -3.32 8.57
C GLU A 150 -25.84 -4.42 8.75
N ARG A 151 -26.97 -4.04 9.35
CA ARG A 151 -28.05 -4.97 9.70
C ARG A 151 -29.08 -5.07 8.58
N SER A 152 -29.62 -6.26 8.36
CA SER A 152 -30.74 -6.47 7.45
C SER A 152 -31.63 -7.61 7.93
N ARG A 153 -32.94 -7.36 8.00
CA ARG A 153 -33.95 -8.38 8.35
C ARG A 153 -34.08 -9.46 7.28
N GLU A 154 -33.66 -9.16 6.06
CA GLU A 154 -33.66 -10.07 4.90
C GLU A 154 -32.35 -10.84 4.77
N ALA A 155 -31.38 -10.58 5.65
CA ALA A 155 -30.14 -11.34 5.66
C ALA A 155 -30.46 -12.83 5.94
N GLY A 156 -29.83 -13.74 5.21
CA GLY A 156 -29.90 -15.17 5.53
C GLY A 156 -29.10 -15.52 6.79
N VAL A 157 -28.64 -16.77 6.86
CA VAL A 157 -27.67 -17.19 7.89
C VAL A 157 -26.28 -16.71 7.48
N CYS A 158 -25.61 -15.96 8.36
CA CYS A 158 -24.24 -15.53 8.11
C CYS A 158 -23.31 -16.75 7.96
N ALA A 159 -22.54 -16.79 6.87
CA ALA A 159 -21.64 -17.91 6.56
C ALA A 159 -20.53 -18.09 7.61
N PHE A 160 -20.17 -17.02 8.32
CA PHE A 160 -19.04 -16.98 9.24
C PHE A 160 -19.46 -17.18 10.70
N CYS A 161 -20.32 -16.31 11.23
CA CYS A 161 -20.72 -16.36 12.64
C CYS A 161 -22.00 -17.16 12.92
N LYS A 162 -22.68 -17.63 11.87
CA LYS A 162 -23.92 -18.45 11.92
C LYS A 162 -25.14 -17.79 12.56
N VAL A 163 -25.09 -16.48 12.86
CA VAL A 163 -26.26 -15.71 13.29
C VAL A 163 -27.25 -15.58 12.12
N ARG A 164 -28.55 -15.70 12.38
CA ARG A 164 -29.62 -15.61 11.38
C ARG A 164 -30.24 -14.22 11.35
N ASN A 165 -30.55 -13.71 10.16
CA ASN A 165 -31.39 -12.53 9.93
C ASN A 165 -30.94 -11.26 10.69
N ASP A 166 -29.64 -11.14 10.94
CA ASP A 166 -29.05 -10.00 11.63
C ASP A 166 -28.22 -9.16 10.67
N HIS A 167 -27.30 -9.77 9.92
CA HIS A 167 -26.39 -9.09 8.99
C HIS A 167 -26.01 -10.00 7.80
N PHE A 168 -25.64 -9.37 6.68
CA PHE A 168 -25.07 -10.09 5.52
C PHE A 168 -23.72 -10.70 5.87
N SER A 169 -23.35 -11.82 5.23
CA SER A 169 -22.05 -12.44 5.43
C SER A 169 -20.89 -11.45 5.24
N ASP A 170 -20.97 -10.55 4.25
CA ASP A 170 -19.93 -9.54 4.04
C ASP A 170 -19.82 -8.52 5.19
N SER A 171 -20.93 -8.23 5.87
CA SER A 171 -21.00 -7.28 6.98
C SER A 171 -20.73 -7.90 8.36
N CYS A 172 -20.22 -9.14 8.42
CA CYS A 172 -20.03 -9.87 9.67
C CYS A 172 -19.10 -9.13 10.66
N PRO A 173 -19.56 -8.77 11.88
CA PRO A 173 -18.75 -8.06 12.87
C PRO A 173 -17.80 -8.98 13.64
N LYS A 174 -18.04 -10.30 13.64
CA LYS A 174 -17.19 -11.27 14.36
C LYS A 174 -15.98 -11.76 13.55
N CYS A 175 -16.07 -11.64 12.22
CA CYS A 175 -15.00 -12.06 11.31
C CYS A 175 -14.79 -10.89 10.35
N ILE A 176 -13.87 -9.99 10.68
CA ILE A 176 -13.67 -8.75 9.93
C ILE A 176 -12.74 -8.99 8.75
N GLU A 177 -11.63 -9.71 8.95
CA GLU A 177 -10.59 -9.91 7.94
C GLU A 177 -10.97 -10.94 6.85
N GLY A 178 -10.73 -10.57 5.58
CA GLY A 178 -10.98 -11.42 4.41
C GLY A 178 -10.21 -12.74 4.46
N ASP A 179 -8.93 -12.71 4.82
CA ASP A 179 -8.10 -13.93 4.93
C ASP A 179 -8.63 -14.88 6.00
N GLN A 180 -9.14 -14.35 7.12
CA GLN A 180 -9.77 -15.16 8.16
C GLN A 180 -11.05 -15.81 7.64
N ARG A 181 -11.88 -15.05 6.92
CA ARG A 181 -13.11 -15.55 6.28
C ARG A 181 -12.82 -16.63 5.26
N PHE A 182 -11.79 -16.46 4.44
CA PHE A 182 -11.34 -17.47 3.48
C PHE A 182 -10.92 -18.77 4.18
N LYS A 183 -10.12 -18.68 5.26
CA LYS A 183 -9.74 -19.84 6.08
C LYS A 183 -10.95 -20.56 6.69
N ILE A 184 -11.95 -19.81 7.17
CA ILE A 184 -13.20 -20.39 7.67
C ILE A 184 -13.91 -21.15 6.55
N THR A 185 -14.10 -20.53 5.38
CA THR A 185 -14.75 -21.13 4.22
C THR A 185 -14.08 -22.44 3.80
N MET A 186 -12.75 -22.45 3.72
CA MET A 186 -11.99 -23.65 3.36
C MET A 186 -12.10 -24.77 4.40
N ARG A 187 -12.03 -24.42 5.69
CA ARG A 187 -12.17 -25.40 6.78
C ARG A 187 -13.57 -26.02 6.86
N GLU A 188 -14.61 -25.23 6.60
CA GLU A 188 -16.01 -25.65 6.70
C GLU A 188 -16.52 -26.35 5.42
N GLY A 189 -15.68 -26.46 4.37
CA GLY A 189 -16.08 -27.03 3.08
C GLY A 189 -17.18 -26.20 2.39
N ILE A 190 -17.17 -24.89 2.58
CA ILE A 190 -18.10 -23.96 1.96
C ILE A 190 -17.53 -23.54 0.60
N CYS A 191 -18.37 -23.44 -0.44
CA CYS A 191 -17.92 -23.01 -1.75
C CYS A 191 -17.46 -21.54 -1.71
N GLN A 192 -16.25 -21.26 -2.19
CA GLN A 192 -15.67 -19.91 -2.19
C GLN A 192 -16.41 -18.91 -3.09
N TYR A 193 -17.18 -19.39 -4.08
CA TYR A 193 -17.89 -18.55 -5.03
C TYR A 193 -19.30 -18.17 -4.59
N CYS A 194 -20.01 -19.05 -3.88
CA CYS A 194 -21.43 -18.82 -3.51
C CYS A 194 -21.70 -18.83 -1.99
N LEU A 195 -20.70 -19.11 -1.15
CA LEU A 195 -20.80 -19.24 0.31
C LEU A 195 -21.84 -20.26 0.81
N ARG A 196 -22.24 -21.19 -0.05
CA ARG A 196 -23.13 -22.30 0.28
C ARG A 196 -22.40 -23.62 0.16
N LYS A 197 -22.95 -24.68 0.75
CA LYS A 197 -22.52 -26.05 0.46
C LYS A 197 -22.97 -26.38 -0.97
N CYS A 198 -22.03 -26.34 -1.91
CA CYS A 198 -22.29 -26.71 -3.29
C CYS A 198 -21.92 -28.18 -3.45
N ASN A 199 -22.84 -28.99 -4.01
CA ASN A 199 -22.57 -30.40 -4.31
C ASN A 199 -21.70 -30.59 -5.56
N LYS A 200 -21.51 -29.50 -6.32
CA LYS A 200 -20.70 -29.49 -7.52
C LYS A 200 -19.25 -29.23 -7.17
N ARG A 201 -18.35 -29.64 -8.07
CA ARG A 201 -16.94 -29.21 -7.97
C ARG A 201 -16.88 -27.68 -8.07
N ALA A 202 -15.82 -27.08 -7.52
CA ALA A 202 -15.73 -25.63 -7.38
C ALA A 202 -15.82 -24.90 -8.74
N ASP A 203 -15.26 -25.50 -9.78
CA ASP A 203 -15.28 -25.11 -11.20
C ASP A 203 -16.66 -25.19 -11.85
N GLU A 204 -17.58 -25.96 -11.29
CA GLU A 204 -18.95 -26.12 -11.80
C GLU A 204 -19.97 -25.24 -11.04
N CYS A 205 -19.51 -24.42 -10.09
CA CYS A 205 -20.38 -23.50 -9.38
C CYS A 205 -20.92 -22.45 -10.35
N ARG A 206 -22.24 -22.21 -10.36
CA ARG A 206 -22.87 -21.19 -11.22
C ARG A 206 -22.27 -19.78 -11.05
N GLN A 207 -21.67 -19.52 -9.89
CA GLN A 207 -21.09 -18.23 -9.52
C GLN A 207 -19.58 -18.14 -9.79
N VAL A 208 -18.96 -19.17 -10.39
CA VAL A 208 -17.51 -19.19 -10.67
C VAL A 208 -17.07 -18.02 -11.57
N ASN A 209 -17.93 -17.62 -12.51
CA ASN A 209 -17.68 -16.54 -13.46
C ASN A 209 -18.10 -15.17 -12.93
N GLU A 210 -18.72 -15.09 -11.76
CA GLU A 210 -19.09 -13.81 -11.19
C GLU A 210 -17.85 -13.11 -10.63
N GLN A 211 -17.64 -11.87 -11.07
CA GLN A 211 -16.50 -11.09 -10.61
C GLN A 211 -16.78 -10.54 -9.21
N CYS A 212 -15.78 -10.65 -8.32
CA CYS A 212 -15.82 -10.00 -7.03
C CYS A 212 -15.94 -8.47 -7.19
N TRP A 213 -16.96 -7.87 -6.56
CA TRP A 213 -17.23 -6.43 -6.61
C TRP A 213 -16.05 -5.58 -6.12
N TYR A 214 -15.38 -5.99 -5.03
CA TYR A 214 -14.21 -5.26 -4.53
C TYR A 214 -13.05 -5.32 -5.53
N CYS A 215 -12.81 -6.50 -6.12
CA CYS A 215 -11.75 -6.66 -7.11
C CYS A 215 -12.04 -5.86 -8.38
N SER A 216 -13.30 -5.81 -8.84
CA SER A 216 -13.64 -5.08 -10.06
C SER A 216 -13.41 -3.58 -9.95
N ILE A 217 -13.52 -3.00 -8.74
CA ILE A 217 -13.23 -1.58 -8.48
C ILE A 217 -11.73 -1.27 -8.59
N VAL A 218 -10.88 -2.15 -8.04
CA VAL A 218 -9.42 -1.90 -7.98
C VAL A 218 -8.67 -2.45 -9.19
N ARG A 219 -9.30 -3.34 -9.96
CA ARG A 219 -8.74 -3.91 -11.19
C ARG A 219 -8.43 -2.81 -12.20
N ASN A 220 -7.31 -2.95 -12.90
CA ASN A 220 -6.80 -1.95 -13.85
C ASN A 220 -6.41 -0.60 -13.21
N SER A 221 -6.26 -0.54 -11.89
CA SER A 221 -5.72 0.63 -11.19
C SER A 221 -4.30 0.35 -10.66
N VAL A 222 -3.67 1.36 -10.06
CA VAL A 222 -2.39 1.20 -9.34
C VAL A 222 -2.48 0.20 -8.17
N LEU A 223 -3.70 -0.16 -7.74
CA LEU A 223 -3.98 -1.12 -6.68
C LEU A 223 -4.20 -2.55 -7.19
N ASP A 224 -4.00 -2.84 -8.47
CA ASP A 224 -4.22 -4.20 -9.00
C ASP A 224 -3.41 -5.28 -8.26
N PHE A 225 -2.23 -4.91 -7.73
CA PHE A 225 -1.37 -5.79 -6.94
C PHE A 225 -1.96 -6.25 -5.59
N ILE A 226 -3.03 -5.64 -5.09
CA ILE A 226 -3.69 -6.08 -3.85
C ILE A 226 -4.73 -7.18 -4.09
N ILE A 227 -5.13 -7.44 -5.34
CA ILE A 227 -6.08 -8.50 -5.68
C ILE A 227 -5.47 -9.88 -5.36
N PRO A 228 -6.18 -10.77 -4.66
CA PRO A 228 -5.74 -12.15 -4.43
C PRO A 228 -5.61 -12.98 -5.72
N ASP A 229 -4.56 -13.81 -5.79
CA ASP A 229 -4.36 -14.79 -6.87
C ASP A 229 -5.08 -16.11 -6.55
N ASP A 230 -6.42 -16.10 -6.46
CA ASP A 230 -7.24 -17.23 -6.00
C ASP A 230 -8.24 -17.80 -7.03
N ASP A 231 -8.04 -17.48 -8.31
CA ASP A 231 -8.92 -17.88 -9.42
C ASP A 231 -10.40 -17.44 -9.22
N GLY A 232 -10.61 -16.39 -8.42
CA GLY A 232 -11.91 -15.79 -8.12
C GLY A 232 -12.50 -16.23 -6.79
N HIS A 233 -13.31 -15.35 -6.20
CA HIS A 233 -13.94 -15.55 -4.89
C HIS A 233 -15.21 -14.71 -4.76
N HIS A 234 -16.07 -15.10 -3.82
CA HIS A 234 -17.21 -14.31 -3.40
C HIS A 234 -16.74 -13.03 -2.69
N HIS A 235 -17.40 -11.89 -2.94
CA HIS A 235 -16.97 -10.58 -2.41
C HIS A 235 -16.77 -10.55 -0.88
N ALA A 236 -17.59 -11.28 -0.13
CA ALA A 236 -17.44 -11.40 1.32
C ALA A 236 -16.11 -12.02 1.79
N LEU A 237 -15.38 -12.74 0.93
CA LEU A 237 -14.06 -13.32 1.21
C LEU A 237 -12.91 -12.43 0.77
N CYS A 238 -13.17 -11.33 0.05
CA CYS A 238 -12.14 -10.50 -0.54
C CYS A 238 -11.29 -9.81 0.54
N SER A 239 -9.96 -9.81 0.40
CA SER A 239 -9.05 -9.10 1.29
C SER A 239 -8.71 -7.67 0.81
N VAL A 240 -9.25 -7.24 -0.34
CA VAL A 240 -9.03 -5.88 -0.87
C VAL A 240 -9.44 -4.78 0.13
N PRO A 241 -10.63 -4.82 0.76
CA PRO A 241 -11.02 -3.81 1.76
C PRO A 241 -10.07 -3.75 2.97
N ASP A 242 -9.41 -4.88 3.28
CA ASP A 242 -8.53 -5.03 4.43
C ASP A 242 -7.05 -4.73 4.07
N SER A 243 -6.77 -4.36 2.82
CA SER A 243 -5.39 -4.21 2.30
C SER A 243 -4.79 -2.81 2.51
N GLU A 244 -5.36 -2.01 3.41
CA GLU A 244 -4.89 -0.64 3.71
C GLU A 244 -3.39 -0.61 4.06
N ASP A 245 -2.97 -1.51 4.95
CA ASP A 245 -1.57 -1.59 5.39
C ASP A 245 -0.62 -2.03 4.27
N ARG A 246 -1.08 -2.88 3.34
CA ARG A 246 -0.29 -3.27 2.16
C ARG A 246 -0.01 -2.07 1.26
N ILE A 247 -0.99 -1.18 1.13
CA ILE A 247 -0.86 0.05 0.34
C ILE A 247 0.05 1.06 1.05
N ARG A 248 -0.13 1.26 2.36
CA ARG A 248 0.77 2.09 3.18
C ARG A 248 2.23 1.62 3.06
N HIS A 249 2.45 0.31 3.11
CA HIS A 249 3.77 -0.27 2.94
C HIS A 249 4.35 -0.01 1.53
N ALA A 250 3.55 -0.13 0.47
CA ALA A 250 3.95 0.21 -0.89
C ALA A 250 4.34 1.70 -1.02
N ILE A 251 3.56 2.62 -0.42
CA ILE A 251 3.88 4.05 -0.36
C ILE A 251 5.21 4.28 0.34
N TRP A 252 5.43 3.66 1.51
CA TRP A 252 6.67 3.79 2.26
C TRP A 252 7.89 3.30 1.46
N ASN A 253 7.75 2.20 0.73
CA ASN A 253 8.80 1.69 -0.15
C ASN A 253 9.15 2.67 -1.27
N LEU A 254 8.16 3.31 -1.88
CA LEU A 254 8.40 4.34 -2.91
C LEU A 254 9.05 5.61 -2.34
N ILE A 255 8.61 6.08 -1.16
CA ILE A 255 9.26 7.22 -0.47
C ILE A 255 10.73 6.88 -0.20
N SER A 256 11.00 5.68 0.30
CA SER A 256 12.36 5.22 0.57
C SER A 256 13.22 5.15 -0.70
N ARG A 257 12.65 4.73 -1.84
CA ARG A 257 13.33 4.75 -3.14
C ARG A 257 13.64 6.16 -3.60
N ARG A 258 12.70 7.08 -3.48
CA ARG A 258 12.88 8.52 -3.81
C ARG A 258 14.03 9.12 -3.03
N LEU A 259 14.06 8.91 -1.71
CA LEU A 259 15.13 9.41 -0.84
C LEU A 259 16.51 8.85 -1.24
N ARG A 260 16.60 7.55 -1.57
CA ARG A 260 17.87 6.95 -2.05
C ARG A 260 18.33 7.56 -3.36
N HIS A 261 17.41 7.80 -4.29
CA HIS A 261 17.73 8.43 -5.57
C HIS A 261 18.24 9.87 -5.35
N ASP A 262 17.61 10.67 -4.50
CA ASP A 262 18.07 12.02 -4.16
C ASP A 262 19.47 12.04 -3.55
N LEU A 263 19.75 11.11 -2.64
CA LEU A 263 21.09 10.95 -2.05
C LEU A 263 22.13 10.55 -3.11
N GLN A 264 21.78 9.67 -4.03
CA GLN A 264 22.67 9.25 -5.12
C GLN A 264 22.98 10.42 -6.06
N VAL A 265 21.97 11.20 -6.45
CA VAL A 265 22.16 12.39 -7.29
C VAL A 265 23.04 13.43 -6.58
N LYS A 266 22.81 13.69 -5.29
CA LYS A 266 23.66 14.59 -4.48
C LYS A 266 25.11 14.10 -4.42
N ARG A 267 25.33 12.80 -4.17
CA ARG A 267 26.67 12.19 -4.16
C ARG A 267 27.38 12.32 -5.50
N SER A 268 26.69 12.03 -6.61
CA SER A 268 27.27 12.17 -7.95
C SER A 268 27.67 13.62 -8.26
N LYS A 269 26.85 14.61 -7.86
CA LYS A 269 27.18 16.03 -8.02
C LYS A 269 28.41 16.44 -7.21
N ILE A 270 28.54 15.96 -5.98
CA ILE A 270 29.73 16.23 -5.13
C ILE A 270 30.97 15.61 -5.79
N LEU A 271 30.91 14.35 -6.24
CA LEU A 271 32.04 13.69 -6.90
C LEU A 271 32.47 14.37 -8.20
N THR A 272 31.54 14.96 -8.96
CA THR A 272 31.90 15.74 -10.16
C THR A 272 32.60 17.06 -9.82
N ILE A 273 32.27 17.70 -8.69
CA ILE A 273 32.94 18.93 -8.23
C ILE A 273 34.35 18.62 -7.69
N TYR A 274 34.49 17.51 -6.97
CA TYR A 274 35.74 17.04 -6.37
C TYR A 274 36.45 16.01 -7.26
N ASN A 275 36.42 16.19 -8.59
CA ASN A 275 37.21 15.32 -9.46
C ASN A 275 38.69 15.74 -9.38
N PRO A 276 39.57 14.93 -8.76
CA PRO A 276 40.97 15.30 -8.55
C PRO A 276 41.72 15.48 -9.87
N GLN A 277 41.24 14.91 -10.99
CA GLN A 277 41.86 15.15 -12.30
C GLN A 277 41.64 16.59 -12.79
N VAL A 278 40.50 17.20 -12.48
CA VAL A 278 40.22 18.62 -12.82
C VAL A 278 41.06 19.55 -11.94
N TRP A 279 41.22 19.20 -10.66
CA TRP A 279 42.10 19.91 -9.75
C TRP A 279 43.57 19.77 -10.14
N CYS A 280 44.01 18.57 -10.55
CA CYS A 280 45.35 18.34 -11.05
C CYS A 280 45.66 19.16 -12.30
N VAL A 281 44.76 19.23 -13.29
CA VAL A 281 44.98 20.05 -14.50
C VAL A 281 45.03 21.54 -14.15
N CYS A 282 44.16 22.01 -13.26
CA CYS A 282 44.16 23.42 -12.85
C CYS A 282 45.43 23.79 -12.06
N MET A 283 45.89 22.92 -11.16
CA MET A 283 47.17 23.09 -10.47
C MET A 283 48.37 23.00 -11.42
N TYR A 284 48.35 22.08 -12.40
CA TYR A 284 49.44 21.93 -13.38
C TYR A 284 49.57 23.19 -14.25
N VAL A 285 48.45 23.74 -14.74
CA VAL A 285 48.43 24.98 -15.52
C VAL A 285 48.90 26.16 -14.68
N CYS A 286 48.46 26.27 -13.42
CA CYS A 286 48.90 27.33 -12.53
C CYS A 286 50.42 27.27 -12.24
N MET A 287 50.96 26.07 -11.99
CA MET A 287 52.40 25.87 -11.85
C MET A 287 53.16 26.22 -13.13
N TYR A 288 52.66 25.83 -14.30
CA TYR A 288 53.29 26.17 -15.58
C TYR A 288 53.32 27.69 -15.84
N VAL A 289 52.21 28.39 -15.58
CA VAL A 289 52.13 29.85 -15.76
C VAL A 289 53.06 30.59 -14.78
N CYS A 290 53.16 30.15 -13.53
CA CYS A 290 54.11 30.71 -12.57
C CYS A 290 55.58 30.46 -12.95
N MET A 291 55.90 29.28 -13.50
CA MET A 291 57.27 28.96 -13.91
C MET A 291 57.72 29.73 -15.16
N PHE A 292 56.81 30.05 -16.08
CA PHE A 292 57.16 30.73 -17.33
C PHE A 292 57.12 32.27 -17.26
N ASN A 293 56.27 32.87 -16.42
CA ASN A 293 56.20 34.33 -16.28
C ASN A 293 57.21 34.92 -15.28
N GLY A 294 57.95 34.09 -14.53
CA GLY A 294 58.97 34.53 -13.56
C GLY A 294 60.32 34.96 -14.16
N LYS A 295 60.47 35.09 -15.48
CA LYS A 295 61.75 35.45 -16.15
C LYS A 295 61.73 36.77 -16.91
N ILE A 296 60.81 37.69 -16.60
CA ILE A 296 60.83 39.04 -17.17
C ILE A 296 61.03 40.03 -16.04
N SER A 297 62.30 40.33 -15.73
CA SER A 297 62.81 41.63 -15.27
C SER A 297 64.05 41.42 -14.39
N THR A 298 65.17 41.22 -15.06
CA THR A 298 66.43 41.84 -14.66
C THR A 298 67.14 42.19 -15.96
N THR A 299 67.51 43.46 -16.06
CA THR A 299 68.24 44.17 -17.14
C THR A 299 67.45 44.54 -18.38
#